data_AF-A0A7R9WDX8-F1
#
_entry.id   AF-A0A7R9WDX8-F1
#
_cell.length_a   1.000
_cell.length_b   1.000
_cell.length_c   1.000
_cell.angle_alpha   90.00
_cell.angle_beta   90.00
_cell.angle_gamma   90.00
#
_symmetry.space_group_name_H-M   'P 1'
#
loop_
_entity.id
_entity.type
_entity.pdbx_description
1 polymer ?
#
loop_
_entity_poly.entity_id
_entity_poly.type
_entity_poly.pdbx_seq_one_letter_code
_entity_poly.pdbx_strand_id
1 'polypeptide(L)'
;LPGLHEETPEEAENQLMMLQERFNSMQQHQFPPLQPELLLRLDGSLSAYLVSLIEAANKESKSTIELVPSVRSGLEMALLSLASQASGLPLPQALLIHSHFHEGEAKAPSVSTLLPLNGMQVRGSAFIPFTSVRVIGQENTNEAMI
;
A
#
# COMPACT_ATOMS: atom_id res chain seq x y z
N LEU A 1 9.65 -27.31 -8.99
CA LEU A 1 8.68 -27.30 -7.88
C LEU A 1 7.32 -26.97 -8.48
N PRO A 2 6.30 -27.82 -8.36
CA PRO A 2 4.95 -27.46 -8.80
C PRO A 2 4.47 -26.25 -7.98
N GLY A 3 4.04 -25.18 -8.65
CA GLY A 3 3.62 -23.92 -8.01
C GLY A 3 4.66 -22.80 -8.03
N LEU A 4 5.82 -23.00 -8.66
CA LEU A 4 6.65 -21.87 -9.10
C LEU A 4 6.07 -21.33 -10.41
N HIS A 5 6.11 -20.00 -10.56
CA HIS A 5 5.97 -19.29 -11.82
C HIS A 5 6.72 -20.04 -12.93
N GLU A 6 6.00 -20.62 -13.90
CA GLU A 6 6.61 -21.31 -15.05
C GLU A 6 7.11 -20.30 -16.08
N GLU A 7 6.73 -19.03 -15.94
CA GLU A 7 7.16 -17.97 -16.84
C GLU A 7 8.64 -17.64 -16.69
N THR A 8 9.26 -17.29 -17.82
CA THR A 8 10.64 -16.79 -17.82
C THR A 8 10.69 -15.28 -17.50
N PRO A 9 11.81 -14.75 -16.98
CA PRO A 9 11.97 -13.31 -16.79
C PRO A 9 11.81 -12.52 -18.09
N GLU A 10 12.25 -13.09 -19.22
CA GLU A 10 12.12 -12.49 -20.55
C GLU A 10 10.65 -12.38 -20.98
N GLU A 11 9.81 -13.38 -20.68
CA GLU A 11 8.36 -13.31 -20.92
C GLU A 11 7.70 -12.18 -20.11
N ALA A 12 8.05 -12.05 -18.83
CA ALA A 12 7.54 -10.98 -17.98
C ALA A 12 7.97 -9.59 -18.48
N GLU A 13 9.24 -9.44 -18.89
CA GLU A 13 9.78 -8.19 -19.44
C GLU A 13 9.09 -7.81 -20.75
N ASN A 14 8.96 -8.76 -21.68
CA ASN A 14 8.25 -8.55 -22.94
C ASN A 14 6.80 -8.13 -22.70
N GLN A 15 6.12 -8.72 -21.71
CA GLN A 15 4.76 -8.35 -21.35
C GLN A 15 4.68 -6.93 -20.77
N LEU A 16 5.63 -6.54 -19.91
CA LEU A 16 5.68 -5.19 -19.36
C LEU A 16 5.89 -4.14 -20.46
N MET A 17 6.75 -4.41 -21.44
CA MET A 17 6.94 -3.54 -22.61
C MET A 17 5.64 -3.39 -23.42
N MET A 18 4.96 -4.49 -23.73
CA MET A 18 3.67 -4.45 -24.44
C MET A 18 2.60 -3.66 -23.67
N LEU A 19 2.53 -3.81 -22.35
CA LEU A 19 1.61 -3.05 -21.51
C LEU A 19 1.93 -1.56 -21.53
N GLN A 20 3.20 -1.20 -21.43
CA GLN A 20 3.66 0.19 -21.47
C GLN A 20 3.27 0.86 -22.80
N GLU A 21 3.53 0.20 -23.93
CA GLU A 21 3.16 0.71 -25.25
C GLU A 21 1.65 0.96 -25.35
N ARG A 22 0.83 0.02 -24.86
CA ARG A 22 -0.62 0.14 -24.88
C ARG A 22 -1.12 1.26 -23.99
N PHE A 23 -0.66 1.33 -22.75
CA PHE A 23 -1.05 2.41 -21.84
C PHE A 23 -0.66 3.79 -22.37
N ASN A 24 0.46 3.91 -23.09
CA ASN A 24 0.85 5.16 -23.75
C ASN A 24 -0.05 5.53 -24.95
N SER A 25 -0.62 4.54 -25.64
CA SER A 25 -1.58 4.78 -26.73
C SER A 25 -3.01 5.07 -26.25
N MET A 26 -3.34 4.71 -25.01
CA MET A 26 -4.67 4.91 -24.44
C MET A 26 -4.96 6.38 -24.13
N GLN A 27 -6.19 6.80 -24.40
CA GLN A 27 -6.67 8.12 -23.99
C GLN A 27 -7.18 8.09 -22.55
N GLN A 28 -7.13 9.22 -21.83
CA GLN A 28 -7.51 9.29 -20.41
C GLN A 28 -8.91 8.73 -20.10
N HIS A 29 -9.88 8.97 -20.97
CA HIS A 29 -11.26 8.50 -20.80
C HIS A 29 -11.44 6.98 -20.97
N GLN A 30 -10.42 6.28 -21.46
CA GLN A 30 -10.43 4.83 -21.63
C GLN A 30 -9.95 4.09 -20.37
N PHE A 31 -9.26 4.79 -19.47
CA PHE A 31 -8.86 4.20 -18.20
C PHE A 31 -10.09 4.03 -17.30
N PRO A 32 -10.23 2.88 -16.61
CA PRO A 32 -11.26 2.72 -15.61
C PRO A 32 -11.10 3.77 -14.50
N PRO A 33 -12.19 4.24 -13.89
CA PRO A 33 -12.11 5.23 -12.83
C PRO A 33 -11.33 4.67 -11.63
N LEU A 34 -10.32 5.43 -11.19
CA LEU A 34 -9.47 5.07 -10.07
C LEU A 34 -10.02 5.68 -8.77
N GLN A 35 -10.37 4.83 -7.81
CA GLN A 35 -10.73 5.24 -6.44
C GLN A 35 -9.76 4.54 -5.47
N PRO A 36 -8.77 5.25 -4.91
CA PRO A 36 -7.76 4.67 -4.03
C PRO A 36 -8.35 3.86 -2.87
N GLU A 37 -9.44 4.34 -2.28
CA GLU A 37 -10.12 3.73 -1.16
C GLU A 37 -10.69 2.35 -1.54
N LEU A 38 -11.22 2.21 -2.75
CA LEU A 38 -11.71 0.91 -3.25
C LEU A 38 -10.59 -0.10 -3.44
N LEU A 39 -9.44 0.33 -3.94
CA LEU A 39 -8.29 -0.57 -4.13
C LEU A 39 -7.75 -1.11 -2.80
N LEU A 40 -7.89 -0.34 -1.72
CA LEU A 40 -7.38 -0.69 -0.39
C LEU A 40 -8.35 -1.55 0.45
N ARG A 41 -9.60 -1.80 -0.02
CA ARG A 41 -10.63 -2.54 0.74
C ARG A 41 -10.39 -4.04 0.90
N LEU A 42 -9.45 -4.62 0.14
CA LEU A 42 -9.13 -6.06 0.14
C LEU A 42 -10.35 -6.99 -0.09
N ASP A 43 -11.38 -6.49 -0.77
CA ASP A 43 -12.65 -7.19 -1.06
C ASP A 43 -12.70 -7.76 -2.51
N GLY A 44 -11.56 -7.79 -3.19
CA GLY A 44 -11.47 -8.16 -4.61
C GLY A 44 -11.58 -6.98 -5.59
N SER A 45 -11.89 -5.77 -5.11
CA SER A 45 -11.98 -4.56 -5.95
C SER A 45 -10.68 -4.27 -6.72
N LEU A 46 -9.51 -4.53 -6.12
CA LEU A 46 -8.22 -4.40 -6.79
C LEU A 46 -8.10 -5.32 -8.01
N SER A 47 -8.45 -6.60 -7.83
CA SER A 47 -8.41 -7.59 -8.91
C SER A 47 -9.42 -7.25 -10.01
N ALA A 48 -10.62 -6.78 -9.65
CA ALA A 48 -11.64 -6.35 -10.62
C ALA A 48 -11.21 -5.11 -11.41
N TYR A 49 -10.58 -4.13 -10.74
CA TYR A 49 -10.01 -2.96 -11.39
C TYR A 49 -8.90 -3.36 -12.38
N LEU A 50 -7.98 -4.24 -11.97
CA LEU A 50 -6.90 -4.70 -12.84
C LEU A 50 -7.45 -5.44 -14.08
N VAL A 51 -8.45 -6.31 -13.92
CA VAL A 51 -9.12 -6.95 -15.06
C VAL A 51 -9.71 -5.90 -16.00
N SER A 52 -10.44 -4.92 -15.47
CA SER A 52 -11.04 -3.84 -16.27
C SER A 52 -10.00 -3.01 -17.01
N LEU A 53 -8.85 -2.74 -16.38
CA LEU A 53 -7.73 -2.01 -16.97
C LEU A 53 -7.11 -2.78 -18.15
N ILE A 54 -6.89 -4.08 -17.99
CA ILE A 54 -6.33 -4.93 -19.05
C ILE A 54 -7.32 -5.11 -20.20
N GLU A 55 -8.62 -5.25 -19.89
CA GLU A 55 -9.67 -5.27 -20.91
C GLU A 55 -9.71 -3.98 -21.72
N ALA A 56 -9.57 -2.81 -21.08
CA ALA A 56 -9.48 -1.53 -21.76
C ALA A 56 -8.25 -1.47 -22.69
N ALA A 57 -7.08 -1.91 -22.21
CA ALA A 57 -5.86 -1.96 -23.01
C ALA A 57 -5.93 -2.99 -24.17
N ASN A 58 -6.75 -4.02 -24.05
CA ASN A 58 -6.97 -5.00 -25.11
C ASN A 58 -7.91 -4.47 -26.22
N LYS A 59 -8.83 -3.55 -25.92
CA LYS A 59 -9.75 -2.99 -26.95
C LYS A 59 -9.03 -2.20 -28.03
N GLU A 60 -7.91 -1.58 -27.70
CA GLU A 60 -7.10 -0.78 -28.63
C GLU A 60 -6.14 -1.62 -29.50
N SER A 61 -6.01 -2.93 -29.22
CA SER A 61 -5.04 -3.80 -29.89
C SER A 61 -5.68 -5.03 -30.52
N LYS A 62 -5.05 -5.55 -31.58
CA LYS A 62 -5.47 -6.81 -32.22
C LYS A 62 -5.10 -8.05 -31.43
N SER A 63 -4.17 -7.94 -30.47
CA SER A 63 -3.73 -9.06 -29.64
C SER A 63 -4.23 -8.92 -28.21
N THR A 64 -4.69 -10.03 -27.63
CA THR A 64 -5.09 -10.10 -26.22
C THR A 64 -3.86 -10.29 -25.34
N ILE A 65 -3.68 -9.43 -24.35
CA ILE A 65 -2.73 -9.66 -23.26
C ILE A 65 -3.47 -10.41 -22.16
N GLU A 66 -2.97 -11.61 -21.84
CA GLU A 66 -3.28 -12.32 -20.60
C GLU A 66 -2.08 -12.19 -19.67
N LEU A 67 -2.27 -11.56 -18.50
CA LEU A 67 -1.17 -11.30 -17.58
C LEU A 67 -0.57 -12.60 -17.05
N VAL A 68 0.75 -12.75 -17.14
CA VAL A 68 1.45 -13.81 -16.43
C VAL A 68 1.38 -13.54 -14.92
N PRO A 69 1.41 -14.58 -14.07
CA PRO A 69 1.09 -14.39 -12.65
C PRO A 69 2.04 -13.44 -11.91
N SER A 70 3.33 -13.42 -12.24
CA SER A 70 4.31 -12.48 -11.66
C SER A 70 4.01 -11.02 -12.02
N VAL A 71 3.73 -10.72 -13.29
CA VAL A 71 3.36 -9.37 -13.75
C VAL A 71 2.06 -8.92 -13.09
N ARG A 72 1.07 -9.81 -12.99
CA ARG A 72 -0.17 -9.53 -12.27
C ARG A 72 0.10 -9.11 -10.82
N SER A 73 0.86 -9.92 -10.08
CA SER A 73 1.18 -9.63 -8.68
C SER A 73 1.96 -8.32 -8.52
N GLY A 74 2.91 -8.05 -9.42
CA GLY A 74 3.64 -6.79 -9.46
C GLY A 74 2.75 -5.57 -9.68
N LEU A 75 1.79 -5.65 -10.62
CA LEU A 75 0.82 -4.59 -10.88
C LEU A 75 -0.14 -4.38 -9.70
N GLU A 76 -0.62 -5.45 -9.08
CA GLU A 76 -1.45 -5.37 -7.87
C GLU A 76 -0.71 -4.63 -6.75
N MET A 77 0.56 -4.97 -6.51
CA MET A 77 1.40 -4.31 -5.51
C MET A 77 1.70 -2.85 -5.85
N ALA A 78 1.96 -2.55 -7.13
CA ALA A 78 2.18 -1.18 -7.59
C ALA A 78 0.92 -0.31 -7.39
N LEU A 79 -0.26 -0.83 -7.73
CA LEU A 79 -1.54 -0.15 -7.54
C LEU A 79 -1.85 0.09 -6.07
N LEU A 80 -1.61 -0.90 -5.20
CA LEU A 80 -1.73 -0.73 -3.75
C LEU A 80 -0.79 0.34 -3.22
N SER A 81 0.46 0.34 -3.69
CA SER A 81 1.47 1.34 -3.31
C SER A 81 1.03 2.74 -3.72
N LEU A 82 0.53 2.91 -4.95
CA LEU A 82 0.00 4.19 -5.44
C LEU A 82 -1.23 4.64 -4.66
N ALA A 83 -2.17 3.73 -4.37
CA ALA A 83 -3.36 4.04 -3.58
C ALA A 83 -3.00 4.48 -2.15
N SER A 84 -2.01 3.82 -1.52
CA SER A 84 -1.53 4.22 -0.19
C SER A 84 -0.89 5.62 -0.19
N GLN A 85 -0.09 5.92 -1.22
CA GLN A 85 0.53 7.23 -1.40
C GLN A 85 -0.52 8.33 -1.65
N ALA A 86 -1.54 8.04 -2.49
CA ALA A 86 -2.65 8.95 -2.73
C ALA A 86 -3.45 9.24 -1.44
N SER A 87 -3.52 8.27 -0.53
CA SER A 87 -4.17 8.40 0.77
C SER A 87 -3.29 9.10 1.83
N GLY A 88 -2.02 9.40 1.52
CA GLY A 88 -1.08 10.00 2.46
C GLY A 88 -0.68 9.10 3.63
N LEU A 89 -0.85 7.77 3.50
CA LEU A 89 -0.63 6.80 4.57
C LEU A 89 0.36 5.71 4.14
N PRO A 90 1.22 5.21 5.04
CA PRO A 90 1.99 3.99 4.78
C PRO A 90 1.06 2.82 4.45
N LEU A 91 1.42 1.99 3.46
CA LEU A 91 0.59 0.88 2.98
C LEU A 91 -0.03 0.02 4.10
N PRO A 92 0.72 -0.43 5.15
CA PRO A 92 0.12 -1.21 6.22
C PRO A 92 -1.02 -0.47 6.95
N GLN A 93 -0.86 0.84 7.16
CA GLN A 93 -1.88 1.67 7.82
C GLN A 93 -3.07 1.93 6.88
N ALA A 94 -2.78 2.19 5.60
CA ALA A 94 -3.81 2.40 4.58
C ALA A 94 -4.74 1.19 4.46
N LEU A 95 -4.17 -0.03 4.43
CA LEU A 95 -4.94 -1.27 4.41
C LEU A 95 -5.79 -1.44 5.67
N LEU A 96 -5.24 -1.22 6.86
CA LEU A 96 -5.99 -1.34 8.11
C LEU A 96 -7.21 -0.41 8.13
N ILE A 97 -7.03 0.86 7.72
CA ILE A 97 -8.10 1.87 7.75
C ILE A 97 -9.20 1.57 6.73
N HIS A 98 -8.84 1.13 5.52
CA HIS A 98 -9.79 1.00 4.41
C HIS A 98 -10.33 -0.42 4.24
N SER A 99 -9.72 -1.42 4.87
CA SER A 99 -10.24 -2.79 4.87
C SER A 99 -11.52 -2.88 5.71
N HIS A 100 -12.52 -3.63 5.21
CA HIS A 100 -13.82 -3.84 5.87
C HIS A 100 -13.76 -4.69 7.14
N PHE A 101 -12.57 -4.97 7.68
CA PHE A 101 -12.43 -5.75 8.90
C PHE A 101 -13.01 -5.06 10.16
N HIS A 102 -13.61 -3.87 10.04
CA HIS A 102 -14.14 -3.09 11.15
C HIS A 102 -15.66 -3.19 11.40
N GLU A 103 -16.45 -3.91 10.60
CA GLU A 103 -17.91 -4.03 10.84
C GLU A 103 -18.33 -5.12 11.84
N GLY A 104 -17.38 -5.86 12.44
CA GLY A 104 -17.67 -6.82 13.50
C GLY A 104 -16.57 -6.86 14.55
N GLU A 105 -16.82 -6.25 15.70
CA GLU A 105 -15.99 -6.35 16.92
C GLU A 105 -14.50 -6.05 16.73
N ALA A 106 -14.15 -4.84 16.28
CA ALA A 106 -12.83 -4.31 16.58
C ALA A 106 -12.76 -3.93 18.07
N LYS A 107 -12.60 -4.94 18.95
CA LYS A 107 -11.83 -4.75 20.17
C LYS A 107 -10.54 -4.07 19.72
N ALA A 108 -10.34 -2.82 20.11
CA ALA A 108 -9.10 -2.10 19.85
C ALA A 108 -7.94 -3.07 20.12
N PRO A 109 -7.00 -3.27 19.18
CA PRO A 109 -5.85 -4.11 19.44
C PRO A 109 -5.20 -3.52 20.68
N SER A 110 -5.27 -4.27 21.78
CA SER A 110 -4.67 -3.93 23.06
C SER A 110 -3.21 -3.62 22.78
N VAL A 111 -2.84 -2.35 22.95
CA VAL A 111 -1.48 -1.83 23.03
C VAL A 111 -0.49 -2.63 22.18
N SER A 112 -0.38 -2.25 20.92
CA SER A 112 0.82 -2.38 20.09
C SER A 112 2.03 -2.88 20.87
N THR A 113 2.31 -4.19 20.83
CA THR A 113 3.67 -4.69 21.01
C THR A 113 4.44 -4.20 19.79
N LEU A 114 4.95 -2.98 19.89
CA LEU A 114 5.90 -2.42 18.96
C LEU A 114 7.00 -3.46 18.75
N LEU A 115 7.21 -3.86 17.50
CA LEU A 115 8.41 -4.62 17.15
C LEU A 115 9.61 -3.71 17.50
N PRO A 116 10.60 -4.22 18.26
CA PRO A 116 11.71 -3.40 18.68
C PRO A 116 12.45 -2.87 17.45
N LEU A 117 12.51 -1.54 17.35
CA LEU A 117 13.46 -0.87 16.47
C LEU A 117 14.86 -1.38 16.86
N ASN A 118 15.44 -2.18 15.96
CA ASN A 118 16.79 -2.73 16.06
C ASN A 118 17.04 -3.73 17.21
N GLY A 119 16.23 -4.78 17.34
CA GLY A 119 16.63 -6.00 18.05
C GLY A 119 16.92 -5.87 19.56
N MET A 120 16.66 -4.73 20.19
CA MET A 120 16.81 -4.56 21.63
C MET A 120 15.55 -5.04 22.37
N GLN A 121 15.58 -6.28 22.83
CA GLN A 121 14.61 -6.80 23.78
C GLN A 121 14.94 -6.24 25.18
N VAL A 122 14.26 -5.17 25.60
CA VAL A 122 14.42 -4.62 26.96
C VAL A 122 13.72 -5.58 27.92
N ARG A 123 14.50 -6.48 28.54
CA ARG A 123 14.03 -7.26 29.69
C ARG A 123 14.00 -6.33 30.90
N GLY A 124 12.81 -5.90 31.31
CA GLY A 124 12.55 -5.43 32.67
C GLY A 124 11.94 -4.04 32.79
N SER A 125 10.92 -3.98 33.65
CA SER A 125 10.29 -2.83 34.30
C SER A 125 9.40 -1.88 33.49
N ALA A 126 8.10 -2.04 33.73
CA ALA A 126 7.05 -1.03 33.85
C ALA A 126 7.01 0.11 32.82
N PHE A 127 6.05 -0.03 31.90
CA PHE A 127 5.55 1.00 31.01
C PHE A 127 5.03 2.21 31.82
N ILE A 128 5.74 3.34 31.76
CA ILE A 128 5.18 4.65 32.16
C ILE A 128 4.82 5.35 30.85
N PRO A 129 3.53 5.62 30.56
CA PRO A 129 3.16 6.36 29.37
C PRO A 129 3.67 7.80 29.48
N PHE A 130 4.53 8.21 28.55
CA PHE A 130 4.94 9.60 28.39
C PHE A 130 3.74 10.42 27.89
N THR A 131 3.04 11.05 28.83
CA THR A 131 2.07 12.10 28.56
C THR A 131 2.82 13.32 28.02
N SER A 132 2.53 13.67 26.76
CA SER A 132 2.67 15.00 26.13
C SER A 132 3.92 15.83 26.46
N VAL A 133 4.81 15.94 25.48
CA VAL A 133 5.85 16.98 25.41
C VAL A 133 5.15 18.34 25.39
N ARG A 134 5.11 19.02 26.55
CA ARG A 134 4.81 20.45 26.64
C ARG A 134 6.14 21.19 26.59
N VAL A 135 6.48 21.72 25.42
CA VAL A 135 7.57 22.70 25.29
C VAL A 135 7.11 23.96 26.03
N ILE A 136 7.51 24.09 27.29
CA ILE A 136 7.43 25.35 28.03
C ILE A 136 8.85 25.90 28.04
N GLY A 137 9.11 26.83 27.14
CA GLY A 137 10.24 27.73 27.29
C GLY A 137 10.02 28.58 28.53
N GLN A 138 10.96 28.53 29.47
CA GLN A 138 11.18 29.60 30.43
C GLN A 138 12.67 29.87 30.53
N GLU A 139 13.03 31.10 30.13
CA GLU A 139 14.28 31.78 30.42
C GLU A 139 14.51 31.81 31.93
N ASN A 140 15.68 31.35 32.37
CA ASN A 140 16.17 31.58 33.73
C ASN A 140 17.50 32.33 33.63
N THR A 141 17.47 33.65 33.81
CA THR A 141 18.59 34.39 34.37
C THR A 141 18.14 34.96 35.71
N ASN A 142 18.47 34.21 36.77
CA ASN A 142 18.46 34.72 38.14
C ASN A 142 19.70 35.59 38.34
N GLU A 143 19.51 36.89 38.59
CA GLU A 143 20.43 37.65 39.44
C GLU A 143 19.71 37.99 40.74
N ALA A 144 20.37 37.67 41.84
CA ALA A 144 19.90 37.79 43.21
C ALA A 144 20.05 39.22 43.76
N MET A 145 19.14 39.60 44.66
CA MET A 145 19.25 40.77 45.55
C MET A 145 20.55 40.73 46.39
N ILE A 146 21.26 41.87 46.49
CA ILE A 146 21.28 42.83 47.63
C ILE A 146 22.18 44.00 47.23
#